data_AF-A0A3N6MG49-F1
#
_entry.id   AF-A0A3N6MG49-F1
#
_cell.length_a   1.000
_cell.length_b   1.000
_cell.length_c   1.000
_cell.angle_alpha   90.00
_cell.angle_beta   90.00
_cell.angle_gamma   90.00
#
_symmetry.space_group_name_H-M   'P 1'
#
loop_
_entity.id
_entity.type
_entity.pdbx_description
1 polymer ?
#
loop_
_entity_poly.entity_id
_entity_poly.type
_entity_poly.pdbx_seq_one_letter_code
_entity_poly.pdbx_strand_id
1 'polypeptide(L)'
;MDSTVRIIGVPMDYGADRRGVDMGPSAIRYGGLASELEDAGVEPVDAGDLLVPRAEERDPDADPPTRGTAKFLREIEDVCSRLADQVADALANDAFPLVLGGDHSVAIGSMNGSSRQAQLGAIWFDAHADLNTPETSPSGNVHGMPLGAILGRDVFGEMGWAHAPNVREDAIAYVGLRSIDERERDLVRDSEMTAFTMADIDERGMTAVVEDALSVATNDTDGVHVSLDLDWLDPTTAPGVGTPVRGGVTYREAHSALETVSRRHEEEGALRSMDVVEVNPILDERNETATLAAELTASAFGKRIL
;
A
#
# COMPACT_ATOMS: atom_id res chain seq x y z
N MET A 1 -11.44 21.28 -2.85
CA MET A 1 -11.15 21.31 -1.40
C MET A 1 -9.70 21.74 -1.32
N ASP A 2 -9.34 22.78 -0.59
CA ASP A 2 -7.92 23.13 -0.40
C ASP A 2 -7.32 22.18 0.65
N SER A 3 -7.15 20.91 0.27
CA SER A 3 -6.51 19.88 1.10
C SER A 3 -5.05 19.75 0.69
N THR A 4 -4.15 19.93 1.65
CA THR A 4 -2.72 19.69 1.45
C THR A 4 -2.44 18.19 1.45
N VAL A 5 -1.78 17.69 0.40
CA VAL A 5 -1.28 16.31 0.31
C VAL A 5 0.21 16.32 0.61
N ARG A 6 0.61 15.73 1.72
CA ARG A 6 2.01 15.61 2.11
C ARG A 6 2.60 14.32 1.55
N ILE A 7 3.47 14.48 0.55
CA ILE A 7 4.14 13.38 -0.13
C ILE A 7 5.37 12.96 0.68
N ILE A 8 5.47 11.68 1.03
CA ILE A 8 6.58 11.10 1.80
C ILE A 8 7.16 9.95 0.99
N GLY A 9 8.38 10.08 0.50
CA GLY A 9 9.05 8.99 -0.19
C GLY A 9 9.78 8.04 0.77
N VAL A 10 9.69 6.74 0.50
CA VAL A 10 10.30 5.70 1.32
C VAL A 10 10.98 4.70 0.38
N PRO A 11 12.23 4.96 -0.05
CA PRO A 11 12.95 4.14 -1.02
C PRO A 11 13.45 2.82 -0.41
N MET A 12 12.53 1.99 0.07
CA MET A 12 12.79 0.70 0.70
C MET A 12 12.82 -0.42 -0.35
N ASP A 13 13.85 -1.26 -0.31
CA ASP A 13 14.10 -2.34 -1.28
C ASP A 13 14.72 -3.55 -0.57
N TYR A 14 14.06 -3.99 0.50
CA TYR A 14 14.45 -5.17 1.29
C TYR A 14 13.55 -6.38 1.01
N GLY A 15 12.38 -6.13 0.44
CA GLY A 15 11.30 -7.09 0.25
C GLY A 15 11.63 -8.23 -0.69
N ALA A 16 11.77 -7.99 -2.00
CA ALA A 16 11.48 -9.03 -2.98
C ALA A 16 12.67 -9.89 -3.47
N ASP A 17 13.84 -9.86 -2.80
CA ASP A 17 15.13 -10.38 -3.33
C ASP A 17 15.47 -9.87 -4.75
N ARG A 18 14.78 -8.81 -5.19
CA ARG A 18 14.92 -8.14 -6.48
C ARG A 18 15.08 -6.68 -6.19
N ARG A 19 16.12 -6.07 -6.79
CA ARG A 19 16.38 -4.65 -6.59
C ARG A 19 15.55 -3.78 -7.52
N GLY A 20 15.37 -2.54 -7.09
CA GLY A 20 14.95 -1.43 -7.95
C GLY A 20 13.68 -0.73 -7.52
N VAL A 21 12.93 -1.27 -6.56
CA VAL A 21 11.74 -0.57 -6.03
C VAL A 21 12.14 0.63 -5.16
N ASP A 22 13.37 0.69 -4.66
CA ASP A 22 13.94 1.90 -4.04
C ASP A 22 13.88 3.13 -4.95
N MET A 23 13.89 2.94 -6.27
CA MET A 23 13.76 4.03 -7.24
C MET A 23 12.31 4.44 -7.52
N GLY A 24 11.33 3.66 -7.05
CA GLY A 24 9.89 3.90 -7.21
C GLY A 24 9.48 5.33 -6.84
N PRO A 25 9.81 5.85 -5.64
CA PRO A 25 9.45 7.21 -5.24
C PRO A 25 9.99 8.29 -6.19
N SER A 26 11.21 8.10 -6.71
CA SER A 26 11.79 9.03 -7.68
C SER A 26 11.11 8.93 -9.04
N ALA A 27 10.75 7.73 -9.49
CA ALA A 27 10.12 7.49 -10.77
C ALA A 27 8.68 8.02 -10.82
N ILE A 28 7.92 7.85 -9.73
CA ILE A 28 6.55 8.39 -9.60
C ILE A 28 6.58 9.92 -9.62
N ARG A 29 7.52 10.55 -8.90
CA ARG A 29 7.74 12.00 -8.99
C ARG A 29 8.08 12.43 -10.41
N TYR A 30 8.95 11.70 -11.09
CA TYR A 30 9.31 11.97 -12.49
C TYR A 30 8.12 11.78 -13.44
N GLY A 31 7.19 10.87 -13.11
CA GLY A 31 5.92 10.65 -13.82
C GLY A 31 4.93 11.81 -13.74
N GLY A 32 5.25 12.88 -13.00
CA GLY A 32 4.44 14.11 -12.97
C GLY A 32 3.47 14.21 -11.79
N LEU A 33 3.63 13.40 -10.75
CA LEU A 33 2.72 13.33 -9.59
C LEU A 33 2.28 14.69 -9.05
N ALA A 34 3.20 15.64 -8.86
CA ALA A 34 2.84 16.95 -8.33
C ALA A 34 1.87 17.70 -9.26
N SER A 35 2.13 17.69 -10.57
CA SER A 35 1.23 18.30 -11.56
C SER A 35 -0.12 17.60 -11.61
N GLU A 36 -0.12 16.26 -11.52
CA GLU A 36 -1.33 15.45 -11.52
C GLU A 36 -2.21 15.75 -10.29
N LEU A 37 -1.61 15.93 -9.12
CA LEU A 37 -2.29 16.33 -7.88
C LEU A 37 -2.81 17.78 -7.95
N GLU A 38 -2.04 18.72 -8.48
CA GLU A 38 -2.50 20.09 -8.73
C GLU A 38 -3.71 20.13 -9.67
N ASP A 39 -3.69 19.32 -10.73
CA ASP A 39 -4.82 19.16 -11.67
C ASP A 39 -6.05 18.54 -10.99
N ALA A 40 -5.86 17.69 -9.98
CA ALA A 40 -6.94 17.15 -9.15
C ALA A 40 -7.51 18.20 -8.16
N GLY A 41 -6.88 19.38 -8.06
CA GLY A 41 -7.34 20.48 -7.21
C GLY A 41 -6.90 20.35 -5.75
N VAL A 42 -5.81 19.62 -5.47
CA VAL A 42 -5.18 19.52 -4.15
C VAL A 42 -3.78 20.15 -4.16
N GLU A 43 -3.26 20.55 -3.00
CA GLU A 43 -1.93 21.17 -2.89
C GLU A 43 -0.88 20.12 -2.53
N PRO A 44 0.04 19.73 -3.44
CA PRO A 44 1.10 18.80 -3.10
C PRO A 44 2.23 19.49 -2.34
N VAL A 45 2.62 18.92 -1.19
CA VAL A 45 3.80 19.31 -0.42
C VAL A 45 4.73 18.11 -0.32
N ASP A 46 5.84 18.15 -1.07
CA ASP A 46 6.85 17.09 -1.05
C ASP A 46 7.77 17.22 0.17
N ALA A 47 7.66 16.27 1.10
CA ALA A 47 8.50 16.20 2.30
C ALA A 47 9.86 15.54 2.03
N GLY A 48 10.12 15.11 0.79
CA GLY A 48 11.32 14.38 0.39
C GLY A 48 11.26 12.92 0.79
N ASP A 49 12.43 12.30 0.90
CA ASP A 49 12.56 10.87 1.17
C ASP A 49 13.07 10.61 2.59
N LEU A 50 12.52 9.58 3.23
CA LEU A 50 13.14 8.99 4.41
C LEU A 50 14.49 8.38 4.01
N LEU A 51 15.48 8.55 4.90
CA LEU A 51 16.73 7.83 4.75
C LEU A 51 16.47 6.33 4.95
N VAL A 52 16.75 5.54 3.92
CA VAL A 52 16.74 4.08 3.98
C VAL A 52 18.16 3.58 3.70
N PRO A 53 18.77 2.79 4.60
CA PRO A 53 20.08 2.22 4.32
C PRO A 53 20.07 1.29 3.10
N ARG A 54 21.18 1.23 2.36
CA ARG A 54 21.27 0.33 1.22
C ARG A 54 21.35 -1.12 1.67
N ALA A 55 20.60 -2.01 1.02
CA ALA A 55 20.60 -3.44 1.34
C ALA A 55 22.00 -4.08 1.26
N GLU A 56 22.86 -3.64 0.33
CA GLU A 56 24.22 -4.17 0.16
C GLU A 56 25.16 -3.86 1.32
N GLU A 57 24.80 -2.88 2.16
CA GLU A 57 25.57 -2.46 3.33
C GLU A 57 25.04 -3.09 4.63
N ARG A 58 24.05 -4.00 4.51
CA ARG A 58 23.31 -4.59 5.63
C ARG A 58 23.37 -6.11 5.60
N ASP A 59 23.20 -6.68 6.79
CA ASP A 59 23.10 -8.12 6.99
C ASP A 59 21.62 -8.47 7.08
N PRO A 60 21.05 -9.25 6.13
CA PRO A 60 19.64 -9.62 6.14
C PRO A 60 19.23 -10.40 7.40
N ASP A 61 20.16 -11.06 8.08
CA ASP A 61 19.89 -11.89 9.25
C ASP A 61 20.22 -11.18 10.58
N ALA A 62 20.48 -9.86 10.55
CA ALA A 62 20.74 -9.08 11.76
C ALA A 62 19.47 -8.92 12.61
N ASP A 63 19.58 -9.24 13.89
CA ASP A 63 18.50 -9.17 14.89
C ASP A 63 17.21 -9.88 14.41
N PRO A 64 17.28 -11.21 14.15
CA PRO A 64 16.17 -11.97 13.58
C PRO A 64 15.01 -12.11 14.57
N PRO A 65 13.81 -12.44 14.08
CA PRO A 65 12.66 -12.68 14.96
C PRO A 65 12.91 -13.87 15.88
N THR A 66 12.19 -13.92 17.00
CA THR A 66 12.30 -15.05 17.95
C THR A 66 11.79 -16.37 17.36
N ARG A 67 10.92 -16.29 16.34
CA ARG A 67 10.31 -17.40 15.62
C ARG A 67 10.20 -17.06 14.13
N GLY A 68 10.35 -18.09 13.28
CA GLY A 68 10.28 -17.92 11.83
C GLY A 68 11.51 -17.23 11.22
N THR A 69 11.35 -16.73 9.99
CA THR A 69 12.39 -16.04 9.24
C THR A 69 11.84 -14.72 8.68
N ALA A 70 12.55 -13.62 8.93
CA ALA A 70 12.26 -12.32 8.33
C ALA A 70 13.59 -11.60 8.05
N LYS A 71 13.85 -11.27 6.78
CA LYS A 71 15.07 -10.60 6.34
C LYS A 71 14.98 -9.10 6.60
N PHE A 72 16.13 -8.50 6.92
CA PHE A 72 16.29 -7.04 7.14
C PHE A 72 15.34 -6.46 8.19
N LEU A 73 14.89 -7.30 9.15
CA LEU A 73 13.85 -6.93 10.11
C LEU A 73 14.23 -5.68 10.91
N ARG A 74 15.49 -5.56 11.34
CA ARG A 74 16.01 -4.40 12.05
C ARG A 74 15.89 -3.11 11.25
N GLU A 75 16.26 -3.15 9.98
CA GLU A 75 16.20 -1.99 9.10
C GLU A 75 14.75 -1.59 8.80
N ILE A 76 13.88 -2.58 8.57
CA ILE A 76 12.45 -2.36 8.35
C ILE A 76 11.80 -1.75 9.59
N GLU A 77 12.10 -2.26 10.79
CA GLU A 77 11.64 -1.69 12.06
C GLU A 77 12.00 -0.20 12.20
N ASP A 78 13.27 0.16 11.95
CA ASP A 78 13.74 1.54 12.05
C ASP A 78 13.02 2.47 11.07
N VAL A 79 12.91 2.05 9.80
CA VAL A 79 12.26 2.87 8.77
C VAL A 79 10.76 2.99 9.03
N CYS A 80 10.07 1.89 9.34
CA CYS A 80 8.63 1.88 9.60
C CYS A 80 8.28 2.71 10.85
N SER A 81 9.10 2.67 11.88
CA SER A 81 8.92 3.50 13.08
C SER A 81 8.99 5.00 12.74
N ARG A 82 10.00 5.41 11.96
CA ARG A 82 10.15 6.80 11.50
C ARG A 82 9.06 7.22 10.53
N LEU A 83 8.59 6.31 9.66
CA LEU A 83 7.47 6.56 8.76
C LEU A 83 6.17 6.77 9.54
N ALA A 84 5.90 5.93 10.54
CA ALA A 84 4.73 6.07 11.40
C ALA A 84 4.71 7.45 12.09
N ASP A 85 5.87 7.96 12.52
CA ASP A 85 5.99 9.31 13.07
C ASP A 85 5.68 10.40 12.03
N GLN A 86 6.23 10.31 10.82
CA GLN A 86 5.96 11.30 9.75
C GLN A 86 4.49 11.31 9.32
N VAL A 87 3.85 10.14 9.24
CA VAL A 87 2.43 10.01 8.86
C VAL A 87 1.53 10.57 9.95
N ALA A 88 1.81 10.25 11.22
CA ALA A 88 1.06 10.81 12.34
C ALA A 88 1.23 12.34 12.43
N ASP A 89 2.44 12.85 12.20
CA ASP A 89 2.72 14.28 12.16
C ASP A 89 1.99 14.97 11.00
N ALA A 90 1.90 14.36 9.82
CA ALA A 90 1.13 14.91 8.70
C ALA A 90 -0.35 15.10 9.08
N LEU A 91 -0.96 14.05 9.63
CA LEU A 91 -2.36 14.07 10.07
C LEU A 91 -2.61 15.07 11.20
N ALA A 92 -1.67 15.20 12.15
CA ALA A 92 -1.76 16.17 13.24
C ALA A 92 -1.66 17.64 12.76
N ASN A 93 -1.18 17.87 11.54
CA ASN A 93 -1.09 19.18 10.89
C ASN A 93 -2.12 19.33 9.75
N ASP A 94 -3.23 18.58 9.81
CA ASP A 94 -4.34 18.63 8.84
C ASP A 94 -3.90 18.39 7.38
N ALA A 95 -2.82 17.63 7.18
CA ALA A 95 -2.34 17.23 5.86
C ALA A 95 -2.63 15.75 5.59
N PHE A 96 -3.04 15.43 4.37
CA PHE A 96 -3.24 14.05 3.93
C PHE A 96 -1.88 13.39 3.63
N PRO A 97 -1.47 12.33 4.34
CA PRO A 97 -0.22 11.62 4.05
C PRO A 97 -0.38 10.73 2.80
N LEU A 98 0.45 11.00 1.79
CA LEU A 98 0.63 10.16 0.61
C LEU A 98 2.04 9.57 0.63
N VAL A 99 2.15 8.26 0.88
CA VAL A 99 3.45 7.57 0.92
C VAL A 99 3.76 7.00 -0.46
N LEU A 100 4.93 7.36 -0.99
CA LEU A 100 5.50 6.71 -2.16
C LEU A 100 6.49 5.68 -1.66
N GLY A 101 6.14 4.40 -1.78
CA GLY A 101 6.98 3.31 -1.33
C GLY A 101 8.00 2.87 -2.37
N GLY A 102 8.94 2.06 -1.89
CA GLY A 102 9.51 0.99 -2.70
C GLY A 102 8.70 -0.28 -2.45
N ASP A 103 9.24 -1.23 -1.70
CA ASP A 103 8.51 -2.45 -1.36
C ASP A 103 7.30 -2.21 -0.43
N HIS A 104 6.33 -3.12 -0.44
CA HIS A 104 5.06 -2.98 0.29
C HIS A 104 5.18 -3.04 1.82
N SER A 105 6.35 -3.38 2.38
CA SER A 105 6.53 -3.40 3.84
C SER A 105 6.41 -2.01 4.47
N VAL A 106 6.50 -0.93 3.68
CA VAL A 106 6.23 0.45 4.13
C VAL A 106 4.83 0.63 4.71
N ALA A 107 3.86 -0.20 4.30
CA ALA A 107 2.49 -0.17 4.82
C ALA A 107 2.43 -0.39 6.34
N ILE A 108 3.40 -1.12 6.91
CA ILE A 108 3.51 -1.30 8.36
C ILE A 108 3.65 0.06 9.04
N GLY A 109 4.57 0.89 8.57
CA GLY A 109 4.78 2.23 9.11
C GLY A 109 3.62 3.18 8.82
N SER A 110 3.12 3.21 7.58
CA SER A 110 2.08 4.14 7.16
C SER A 110 0.76 3.91 7.92
N MET A 111 0.32 2.65 8.06
CA MET A 111 -0.92 2.30 8.76
C MET A 111 -0.77 2.42 10.28
N ASN A 112 0.39 2.10 10.85
CA ASN A 112 0.66 2.39 12.27
C ASN A 112 0.57 3.89 12.56
N GLY A 113 1.15 4.74 11.71
CA GLY A 113 1.06 6.20 11.85
C GLY A 113 -0.37 6.72 11.70
N SER A 114 -1.09 6.22 10.68
CA SER A 114 -2.45 6.66 10.37
C SER A 114 -3.46 6.29 11.45
N SER A 115 -3.33 5.09 12.04
CA SER A 115 -4.25 4.56 13.04
C SER A 115 -4.00 5.03 14.48
N ARG A 116 -2.94 5.81 14.77
CA ARG A 116 -2.59 6.22 16.15
C ARG A 116 -3.72 6.89 16.93
N GLN A 117 -4.62 7.59 16.25
CA GLN A 117 -5.72 8.37 16.83
C GLN A 117 -7.07 8.10 16.14
N ALA A 118 -7.20 6.98 15.44
CA ALA A 118 -8.37 6.65 14.63
C ALA A 118 -8.54 5.13 14.51
N GLN A 119 -9.77 4.63 14.61
CA GLN A 119 -10.10 3.28 14.15
C GLN A 119 -10.00 3.26 12.61
N LEU A 120 -9.06 2.49 12.09
CA LEU A 120 -8.68 2.53 10.68
C LEU A 120 -9.21 1.28 9.96
N GLY A 121 -9.97 1.50 8.90
CA GLY A 121 -10.24 0.49 7.87
C GLY A 121 -9.25 0.61 6.72
N ALA A 122 -9.21 -0.37 5.82
CA ALA A 122 -8.34 -0.31 4.65
C ALA A 122 -8.95 -0.94 3.41
N ILE A 123 -8.59 -0.40 2.25
CA ILE A 123 -8.71 -1.10 0.98
C ILE A 123 -7.30 -1.43 0.50
N TRP A 124 -7.11 -2.70 0.18
CA TRP A 124 -5.85 -3.27 -0.26
C TRP A 124 -5.97 -3.66 -1.73
N PHE A 125 -5.47 -2.80 -2.62
CA PHE A 125 -5.44 -3.03 -4.07
C PHE A 125 -4.14 -3.73 -4.43
N ASP A 126 -4.21 -5.03 -4.69
CA ASP A 126 -3.03 -5.88 -4.80
C ASP A 126 -3.35 -7.21 -5.53
N ALA A 127 -2.34 -7.81 -6.16
CA ALA A 127 -2.41 -9.19 -6.63
C ALA A 127 -2.27 -10.21 -5.49
N HIS A 128 -1.58 -9.84 -4.42
CA HIS A 128 -1.13 -10.64 -3.28
C HIS A 128 -1.91 -10.29 -2.00
N ALA A 129 -1.86 -11.19 -1.01
CA ALA A 129 -2.56 -11.01 0.26
C ALA A 129 -1.69 -10.36 1.33
N ASP A 130 -0.37 -10.47 1.22
CA ASP A 130 0.59 -9.84 2.11
C ASP A 130 0.36 -10.16 3.60
N LEU A 131 -0.17 -11.35 3.85
CA LEU A 131 -0.68 -11.79 5.14
C LEU A 131 0.24 -12.83 5.80
N ASN A 132 1.36 -13.17 5.15
CA ASN A 132 2.33 -14.06 5.74
C ASN A 132 2.90 -13.48 7.04
N THR A 133 3.39 -14.37 7.88
CA THR A 133 4.21 -14.08 9.06
C THR A 133 5.61 -14.67 8.85
N PRO A 134 6.59 -14.35 9.72
CA PRO A 134 7.90 -14.99 9.66
C PRO A 134 7.80 -16.52 9.75
N GLU A 135 6.78 -17.05 10.44
CA GLU A 135 6.53 -18.49 10.55
C GLU A 135 5.90 -19.11 9.29
N THR A 136 5.08 -18.37 8.54
CA THR A 136 4.38 -18.91 7.37
C THR A 136 5.11 -18.68 6.06
N SER A 137 5.85 -17.57 5.94
CA SER A 137 6.50 -17.14 4.71
C SER A 137 7.50 -18.18 4.17
N PRO A 138 7.48 -18.48 2.86
CA PRO A 138 8.47 -19.38 2.25
C PRO A 138 9.82 -18.72 1.99
N SER A 139 9.88 -17.38 1.94
CA SER A 139 11.06 -16.61 1.54
C SER A 139 11.72 -15.84 2.68
N GLY A 140 10.96 -15.52 3.73
CA GLY A 140 11.36 -14.60 4.78
C GLY A 140 11.36 -13.14 4.34
N ASN A 141 10.75 -12.84 3.20
CA ASN A 141 10.68 -11.50 2.63
C ASN A 141 9.51 -10.73 3.25
N VAL A 142 9.80 -9.61 3.92
CA VAL A 142 8.81 -8.90 4.76
C VAL A 142 7.76 -8.12 3.94
N HIS A 143 8.04 -7.79 2.68
CA HIS A 143 7.02 -7.15 1.82
C HIS A 143 5.79 -8.02 1.59
N GLY A 144 5.89 -9.35 1.71
CA GLY A 144 4.71 -10.24 1.69
C GLY A 144 4.07 -10.47 3.07
N MET A 145 4.45 -9.68 4.07
CA MET A 145 3.99 -9.79 5.46
C MET A 145 3.32 -8.54 6.07
N PRO A 146 3.16 -7.36 5.39
CA PRO A 146 2.75 -6.14 6.08
C PRO A 146 1.40 -6.26 6.77
N LEU A 147 0.39 -6.90 6.18
CA LEU A 147 -0.90 -7.10 6.85
C LEU A 147 -0.81 -8.08 8.02
N GLY A 148 0.02 -9.13 7.90
CA GLY A 148 0.33 -10.01 9.03
C GLY A 148 0.96 -9.26 10.21
N ALA A 149 1.87 -8.32 9.91
CA ALA A 149 2.53 -7.46 10.89
C ALA A 149 1.55 -6.47 11.54
N ILE A 150 0.79 -5.74 10.73
CA ILE A 150 -0.18 -4.73 11.16
C ILE A 150 -1.24 -5.34 12.08
N LEU A 151 -1.72 -6.54 11.76
CA LEU A 151 -2.71 -7.27 12.56
C LEU A 151 -2.10 -8.01 13.77
N GLY A 152 -0.78 -7.91 13.98
CA GLY A 152 -0.10 -8.53 15.12
C GLY A 152 -0.17 -10.06 15.11
N ARG A 153 -0.17 -10.69 13.93
CA ARG A 153 -0.20 -12.15 13.81
C ARG A 153 1.13 -12.77 14.24
N ASP A 154 1.06 -13.91 14.92
CA ASP A 154 2.21 -14.68 15.38
C ASP A 154 3.27 -13.83 16.12
N VAL A 155 4.54 -13.91 15.72
CA VAL A 155 5.64 -13.19 16.38
C VAL A 155 5.52 -11.66 16.23
N PHE A 156 4.78 -11.15 15.24
CA PHE A 156 4.55 -9.70 15.11
C PHE A 156 3.70 -9.12 16.24
N GLY A 157 2.82 -9.92 16.85
CA GLY A 157 2.04 -9.47 18.02
C GLY A 157 2.90 -9.15 19.24
N GLU A 158 4.15 -9.60 19.26
CA GLU A 158 5.15 -9.29 20.29
C GLU A 158 6.00 -8.05 19.92
N MET A 159 5.86 -7.52 18.69
CA MET A 159 6.65 -6.41 18.15
C MET A 159 5.83 -5.13 18.12
N GLY A 160 6.10 -4.21 19.05
CA GLY A 160 5.32 -2.99 19.21
C GLY A 160 5.37 -1.99 18.04
N TRP A 161 6.35 -2.12 17.14
CA TRP A 161 6.44 -1.32 15.92
C TRP A 161 5.60 -1.88 14.75
N ALA A 162 5.27 -3.17 14.81
CA ALA A 162 4.59 -3.89 13.75
C ALA A 162 3.07 -3.85 13.94
N HIS A 163 2.60 -4.25 15.13
CA HIS A 163 1.17 -4.36 15.43
C HIS A 163 0.51 -2.99 15.62
N ALA A 164 -0.50 -2.71 14.80
CA ALA A 164 -1.32 -1.50 14.84
C ALA A 164 -2.71 -1.81 15.45
N PRO A 165 -2.90 -1.66 16.78
CA PRO A 165 -4.10 -2.17 17.47
C PRO A 165 -5.40 -1.44 17.12
N ASN A 166 -5.31 -0.30 16.43
CA ASN A 166 -6.47 0.48 15.97
C ASN A 166 -6.83 0.19 14.50
N VAL A 167 -6.08 -0.68 13.82
CA VAL A 167 -6.48 -1.21 12.52
C VAL A 167 -7.47 -2.35 12.76
N ARG A 168 -8.62 -2.25 12.12
CA ARG A 168 -9.73 -3.19 12.31
C ARG A 168 -9.72 -4.26 11.23
N GLU A 169 -9.46 -5.51 11.60
CA GLU A 169 -9.42 -6.64 10.66
C GLU A 169 -10.75 -6.79 9.88
N ASP A 170 -11.89 -6.64 10.56
CA ASP A 170 -13.22 -6.70 9.98
C ASP A 170 -13.56 -5.54 9.02
N ALA A 171 -12.71 -4.50 8.98
CA ALA A 171 -12.80 -3.35 8.10
C ALA A 171 -11.66 -3.29 7.07
N ILE A 172 -11.05 -4.43 6.74
CA ILE A 172 -10.09 -4.56 5.63
C ILE A 172 -10.77 -5.28 4.47
N ALA A 173 -10.68 -4.67 3.28
CA ALA A 173 -11.15 -5.26 2.04
C ALA A 173 -10.02 -5.37 1.01
N TYR A 174 -9.75 -6.59 0.55
CA TYR A 174 -8.87 -6.82 -0.60
C TYR A 174 -9.63 -6.65 -1.91
N VAL A 175 -8.97 -6.10 -2.92
CA VAL A 175 -9.51 -5.99 -4.28
C VAL A 175 -8.45 -6.42 -5.29
N GLY A 176 -8.72 -7.50 -6.04
CA GLY A 176 -7.87 -7.97 -7.14
C GLY A 176 -6.96 -9.17 -6.83
N LEU A 177 -7.18 -9.84 -5.69
CA LEU A 177 -6.40 -11.01 -5.30
C LEU A 177 -6.40 -12.08 -6.41
N ARG A 178 -5.20 -12.54 -6.74
CA ARG A 178 -4.99 -13.59 -7.75
C ARG A 178 -3.72 -14.42 -7.57
N SER A 179 -2.82 -14.02 -6.69
CA SER A 179 -1.57 -14.72 -6.38
C SER A 179 -1.41 -14.85 -4.87
N ILE A 180 -1.86 -15.98 -4.34
CA ILE A 180 -1.81 -16.26 -2.90
C ILE A 180 -1.25 -17.65 -2.70
N ASP A 181 -0.31 -17.79 -1.78
CA ASP A 181 0.25 -19.09 -1.45
C ASP A 181 -0.78 -19.99 -0.71
N GLU A 182 -0.44 -21.25 -0.45
CA GLU A 182 -1.37 -22.19 0.18
C GLU A 182 -1.67 -21.80 1.63
N ARG A 183 -0.69 -21.27 2.37
CA ARG A 183 -0.85 -20.88 3.77
C ARG A 183 -1.63 -19.56 3.87
N GLU A 184 -1.30 -18.59 3.03
CA GLU A 184 -2.03 -17.33 2.94
C GLU A 184 -3.50 -17.54 2.57
N ARG A 185 -3.81 -18.53 1.71
CA ARG A 185 -5.20 -18.88 1.40
C ARG A 185 -6.02 -19.27 2.61
N ASP A 186 -5.43 -20.07 3.50
CA ASP A 186 -6.10 -20.46 4.73
C ASP A 186 -6.17 -19.28 5.71
N LEU A 187 -5.11 -18.47 5.82
CA LEU A 187 -5.12 -17.24 6.63
C LEU A 187 -6.20 -16.24 6.19
N VAL A 188 -6.33 -15.98 4.89
CA VAL A 188 -7.36 -15.08 4.33
C VAL A 188 -8.75 -15.68 4.56
N ARG A 189 -8.94 -16.98 4.35
CA ARG A 189 -10.25 -17.64 4.57
C ARG A 189 -10.69 -17.59 6.04
N ASP A 190 -9.74 -17.71 6.96
CA ASP A 190 -10.00 -17.75 8.40
C ASP A 190 -9.98 -16.35 9.05
N SER A 191 -9.66 -15.30 8.26
CA SER A 191 -9.66 -13.90 8.71
C SER A 191 -11.08 -13.29 8.76
N GLU A 192 -11.20 -12.15 9.44
CA GLU A 192 -12.43 -11.33 9.41
C GLU A 192 -12.49 -10.39 8.19
N MET A 193 -11.43 -10.36 7.37
CA MET A 193 -11.31 -9.50 6.20
C MET A 193 -12.22 -9.96 5.07
N THR A 194 -12.60 -9.02 4.20
CA THR A 194 -13.35 -9.33 2.98
C THR A 194 -12.41 -9.38 1.78
N ALA A 195 -12.48 -10.44 0.98
CA ALA A 195 -11.65 -10.59 -0.21
C ALA A 195 -12.47 -10.57 -1.50
N PHE A 196 -12.16 -9.62 -2.38
CA PHE A 196 -12.65 -9.61 -3.76
C PHE A 196 -11.51 -9.99 -4.70
N THR A 197 -11.64 -11.13 -5.35
CA THR A 197 -10.65 -11.66 -6.31
C THR A 197 -10.89 -11.07 -7.71
N MET A 198 -9.99 -11.36 -8.64
CA MET A 198 -10.23 -11.05 -10.06
C MET A 198 -11.51 -11.70 -10.61
N ALA A 199 -11.95 -12.85 -10.08
CA ALA A 199 -13.20 -13.48 -10.49
C ALA A 199 -14.44 -12.66 -10.11
N ASP A 200 -14.40 -11.99 -8.95
CA ASP A 200 -15.47 -11.08 -8.51
C ASP A 200 -15.53 -9.84 -9.42
N ILE A 201 -14.38 -9.32 -9.82
CA ILE A 201 -14.27 -8.20 -10.78
C ILE A 201 -14.81 -8.62 -12.15
N ASP A 202 -14.45 -9.81 -12.64
CA ASP A 202 -14.93 -10.36 -13.92
C ASP A 202 -16.47 -10.53 -13.94
N GLU A 203 -17.06 -10.98 -12.83
CA GLU A 203 -18.50 -11.25 -12.73
C GLU A 203 -19.32 -9.98 -12.50
N ARG A 204 -18.85 -9.09 -11.63
CA ARG A 204 -19.64 -7.98 -11.08
C ARG A 204 -19.25 -6.61 -11.65
N GLY A 205 -18.05 -6.50 -12.20
CA GLY A 205 -17.44 -5.25 -12.64
C GLY A 205 -16.77 -4.47 -11.52
N MET A 206 -15.70 -3.75 -11.88
CA MET A 206 -14.83 -3.03 -10.94
C MET A 206 -15.56 -2.08 -10.00
N THR A 207 -16.42 -1.20 -10.53
CA THR A 207 -17.11 -0.20 -9.71
C THR A 207 -17.96 -0.84 -8.61
N ALA A 208 -18.70 -1.92 -8.93
CA ALA A 208 -19.56 -2.59 -7.95
C ALA A 208 -18.74 -3.30 -6.86
N VAL A 209 -17.57 -3.85 -7.21
CA VAL A 209 -16.65 -4.45 -6.25
C VAL A 209 -16.06 -3.39 -5.32
N VAL A 210 -15.63 -2.25 -5.86
CA VAL A 210 -15.00 -1.19 -5.06
C VAL A 210 -16.00 -0.48 -4.15
N GLU A 211 -17.25 -0.28 -4.57
CA GLU A 211 -18.31 0.25 -3.70
C GLU A 211 -18.57 -0.67 -2.48
N ASP A 212 -18.60 -1.99 -2.69
CA ASP A 212 -18.73 -2.96 -1.60
C ASP A 212 -17.47 -2.98 -0.70
N ALA A 213 -16.27 -2.93 -1.29
CA ALA A 213 -15.01 -2.86 -0.54
C ALA A 213 -14.94 -1.60 0.33
N LEU A 214 -15.37 -0.44 -0.20
CA LEU A 214 -15.50 0.80 0.56
C LEU A 214 -16.53 0.67 1.67
N SER A 215 -17.66 0.01 1.42
CA SER A 215 -18.67 -0.22 2.46
C SER A 215 -18.15 -1.07 3.62
N VAL A 216 -17.28 -2.04 3.34
CA VAL A 216 -16.57 -2.80 4.38
C VAL A 216 -15.58 -1.89 5.12
N ALA A 217 -14.74 -1.16 4.38
CA ALA A 217 -13.67 -0.36 4.96
C ALA A 217 -14.15 0.85 5.79
N THR A 218 -15.33 1.41 5.46
CA THR A 218 -15.93 2.54 6.20
C THR A 218 -16.84 2.11 7.35
N ASN A 219 -17.09 0.81 7.52
CA ASN A 219 -18.01 0.34 8.56
C ASN A 219 -17.42 0.50 9.97
N ASP A 220 -17.99 1.42 10.74
CA ASP A 220 -17.55 1.74 12.12
C ASP A 220 -16.05 2.11 12.22
N THR A 221 -15.53 2.83 11.22
CA THR A 221 -14.17 3.37 11.19
C THR A 221 -14.17 4.90 11.17
N ASP A 222 -13.08 5.49 11.66
CA ASP A 222 -12.84 6.94 11.64
C ASP A 222 -12.16 7.40 10.34
N GLY A 223 -11.78 6.46 9.47
CA GLY A 223 -11.19 6.71 8.17
C GLY A 223 -10.62 5.45 7.53
N VAL A 224 -10.32 5.57 6.23
CA VAL A 224 -9.82 4.48 5.39
C VAL A 224 -8.40 4.79 4.91
N HIS A 225 -7.53 3.80 5.02
CA HIS A 225 -6.24 3.76 4.34
C HIS A 225 -6.38 3.06 2.97
N VAL A 226 -5.86 3.68 1.91
CA VAL A 226 -5.80 3.06 0.59
C VAL A 226 -4.37 2.59 0.35
N SER A 227 -4.16 1.28 0.29
CA SER A 227 -2.86 0.72 -0.09
C SER A 227 -2.94 0.27 -1.55
N LEU A 228 -2.17 0.93 -2.42
CA LEU A 228 -2.12 0.64 -3.86
C LEU A 228 -0.77 0.04 -4.24
N ASP A 229 -0.74 -1.27 -4.40
CA ASP A 229 0.35 -1.98 -5.08
C ASP A 229 0.17 -1.86 -6.60
N LEU A 230 1.19 -1.41 -7.31
CA LEU A 230 1.12 -1.29 -8.77
C LEU A 230 1.08 -2.66 -9.48
N ASP A 231 1.49 -3.74 -8.81
CA ASP A 231 1.34 -5.10 -9.32
C ASP A 231 -0.11 -5.59 -9.30
N TRP A 232 -1.03 -4.84 -8.69
CA TRP A 232 -2.47 -5.01 -8.86
C TRP A 232 -2.88 -4.97 -10.34
N LEU A 233 -2.24 -4.10 -11.12
CA LEU A 233 -2.46 -3.96 -12.56
C LEU A 233 -1.88 -5.15 -13.34
N ASP A 234 -2.48 -5.44 -14.49
CA ASP A 234 -1.91 -6.45 -15.37
C ASP A 234 -0.51 -6.00 -15.88
N PRO A 235 0.50 -6.89 -15.97
CA PRO A 235 1.84 -6.55 -16.42
C PRO A 235 1.91 -6.01 -17.86
N THR A 236 0.86 -6.21 -18.68
CA THR A 236 0.75 -5.55 -19.99
C THR A 236 0.42 -4.06 -19.90
N THR A 237 -0.04 -3.60 -18.74
CA THR A 237 -0.32 -2.21 -18.41
C THR A 237 0.76 -1.64 -17.49
N ALA A 238 1.16 -2.36 -16.44
CA ALA A 238 2.18 -1.97 -15.48
C ALA A 238 3.36 -2.96 -15.47
N PRO A 239 4.26 -2.94 -16.47
CA PRO A 239 5.38 -3.88 -16.55
C PRO A 239 6.44 -3.67 -15.45
N GLY A 240 6.55 -2.44 -14.94
CA GLY A 240 7.57 -1.99 -14.02
C GLY A 240 7.23 -2.24 -12.55
N VAL A 241 7.08 -3.51 -12.17
CA VAL A 241 6.74 -3.92 -10.80
C VAL A 241 7.59 -5.09 -10.28
N GLY A 242 7.73 -5.20 -8.96
CA GLY A 242 8.53 -6.23 -8.29
C GLY A 242 8.07 -7.67 -8.57
N THR A 243 6.76 -7.94 -8.52
CA THR A 243 6.20 -9.31 -8.61
C THR A 243 5.05 -9.38 -9.61
N PRO A 244 5.29 -9.24 -10.93
CA PRO A 244 4.21 -9.15 -11.91
C PRO A 244 3.38 -10.44 -12.01
N VAL A 245 2.05 -10.33 -11.84
CA VAL A 245 1.11 -11.45 -11.97
C VAL A 245 0.10 -11.19 -13.09
N ARG A 246 0.01 -12.10 -14.06
CA ARG A 246 -0.94 -11.99 -15.19
C ARG A 246 -2.41 -12.04 -14.74
N GLY A 247 -3.28 -11.44 -15.55
CA GLY A 247 -4.71 -11.39 -15.31
C GLY A 247 -5.06 -10.36 -14.24
N GLY A 248 -4.30 -9.26 -14.18
CA GLY A 248 -4.57 -8.13 -13.28
C GLY A 248 -5.58 -7.16 -13.88
N VAL A 249 -5.80 -6.06 -13.16
CA VAL A 249 -6.75 -5.04 -13.61
C VAL A 249 -6.16 -4.22 -14.76
N THR A 250 -7.03 -3.78 -15.67
CA THR A 250 -6.65 -2.84 -16.72
C THR A 250 -6.54 -1.43 -16.17
N TYR A 251 -5.84 -0.53 -16.88
CA TYR A 251 -5.81 0.90 -16.55
C TYR A 251 -7.20 1.50 -16.35
N ARG A 252 -8.16 1.14 -17.22
CA ARG A 252 -9.53 1.68 -17.15
C ARG A 252 -10.27 1.26 -15.89
N GLU A 253 -10.04 0.02 -15.44
CA GLU A 253 -10.62 -0.48 -14.20
C GLU A 253 -9.97 0.18 -13.00
N ALA A 254 -8.63 0.26 -12.97
CA ALA A 254 -7.90 0.96 -11.90
C ALA A 254 -8.33 2.44 -11.78
N HIS A 255 -8.45 3.14 -12.90
CA HIS A 255 -8.93 4.52 -12.93
C HIS A 255 -10.37 4.63 -12.38
N SER A 256 -11.29 3.76 -12.82
CA SER A 256 -12.68 3.75 -12.33
C SER A 256 -12.80 3.39 -10.84
N ALA A 257 -11.92 2.51 -10.35
CA ALA A 257 -11.82 2.18 -8.93
C ALA A 257 -11.44 3.41 -8.12
N LEU A 258 -10.38 4.13 -8.52
CA LEU A 258 -9.89 5.28 -7.79
C LEU A 258 -10.80 6.51 -7.92
N GLU A 259 -11.52 6.68 -9.03
CA GLU A 259 -12.62 7.65 -9.12
C GLU A 259 -13.75 7.30 -8.13
N THR A 260 -14.02 6.02 -7.89
CA THR A 260 -15.03 5.58 -6.91
C THR A 260 -14.58 5.85 -5.48
N VAL A 261 -13.31 5.59 -5.18
CA VAL A 261 -12.64 5.96 -3.92
C VAL A 261 -12.73 7.48 -3.69
N SER A 262 -12.43 8.29 -4.70
CA SER A 262 -12.56 9.75 -4.64
C SER A 262 -14.01 10.20 -4.38
N ARG A 263 -14.99 9.64 -5.10
CA ARG A 263 -16.42 9.97 -4.87
C ARG A 263 -16.84 9.69 -3.43
N ARG A 264 -16.45 8.53 -2.88
CA ARG A 264 -16.72 8.19 -1.48
C ARG A 264 -16.06 9.19 -0.52
N HIS A 265 -14.84 9.63 -0.81
CA HIS A 265 -14.20 10.69 -0.02
C HIS A 265 -14.95 12.02 -0.06
N GLU A 266 -15.41 12.45 -1.23
CA GLU A 266 -16.17 13.70 -1.37
C GLU A 266 -17.51 13.64 -0.62
N GLU A 267 -18.17 12.49 -0.62
CA GLU A 267 -19.46 12.28 0.03
C GLU A 267 -19.34 12.18 1.57
N GLU A 268 -18.31 11.51 2.07
CA GLU A 268 -18.24 11.08 3.48
C GLU A 268 -16.98 11.52 4.23
N GLY A 269 -15.97 12.07 3.53
CA GLY A 269 -14.66 12.34 4.13
C GLY A 269 -13.90 11.06 4.48
N ALA A 270 -14.17 9.95 3.79
CA ALA A 270 -13.74 8.61 4.20
C ALA A 270 -12.21 8.39 4.25
N LEU A 271 -11.47 8.93 3.28
CA LEU A 271 -10.02 8.67 3.16
C LEU A 271 -9.21 9.44 4.19
N ARG A 272 -8.22 8.74 4.74
CA ARG A 272 -7.30 9.25 5.76
C ARG A 272 -5.85 9.26 5.31
N SER A 273 -5.44 8.29 4.50
CA SER A 273 -4.05 8.10 4.09
C SER A 273 -3.97 7.19 2.87
N MET A 274 -2.90 7.30 2.07
CA MET A 274 -2.69 6.44 0.90
C MET A 274 -1.23 6.06 0.72
N ASP A 275 -0.99 4.81 0.31
CA ASP A 275 0.31 4.30 -0.12
C ASP A 275 0.26 3.97 -1.62
N VAL A 276 1.37 4.23 -2.31
CA VAL A 276 1.60 3.87 -3.72
C VAL A 276 2.97 3.20 -3.80
N VAL A 277 3.00 1.91 -4.09
CA VAL A 277 4.17 1.06 -3.83
C VAL A 277 4.54 0.17 -5.03
N GLU A 278 5.67 -0.52 -4.91
CA GLU A 278 6.16 -1.60 -5.79
C GLU A 278 6.44 -1.20 -7.24
N VAL A 279 6.51 0.11 -7.52
CA VAL A 279 7.05 0.62 -8.79
C VAL A 279 8.54 0.30 -8.87
N ASN A 280 8.92 -0.49 -9.87
CA ASN A 280 10.29 -0.89 -10.17
C ASN A 280 10.74 -0.37 -11.56
N PRO A 281 11.47 0.75 -11.61
CA PRO A 281 11.96 1.33 -12.86
C PRO A 281 12.94 0.46 -13.66
N ILE A 282 13.57 -0.57 -13.06
CA ILE A 282 14.45 -1.50 -13.80
C ILE A 282 13.65 -2.36 -14.77
N LEU A 283 12.41 -2.67 -14.41
CA LEU A 283 11.52 -3.56 -15.16
C LEU A 283 10.52 -2.78 -16.01
N ASP A 284 10.47 -1.47 -15.82
CA ASP A 284 9.54 -0.59 -16.48
C ASP A 284 9.97 -0.24 -17.91
N GLU A 285 8.99 0.07 -18.74
CA GLU A 285 9.22 0.51 -20.11
C GLU A 285 9.01 2.02 -20.19
N ARG A 286 10.11 2.79 -20.22
CA ARG A 286 10.09 4.26 -20.37
C ARG A 286 9.23 4.98 -19.31
N ASN A 287 9.28 4.50 -18.07
CA ASN A 287 8.56 5.08 -16.93
C ASN A 287 7.03 4.98 -17.07
N GLU A 288 6.51 4.05 -17.87
CA GLU A 288 5.08 3.85 -18.08
C GLU A 288 4.37 3.54 -16.76
N THR A 289 4.84 2.56 -16.00
CA THR A 289 4.22 2.16 -14.72
C THR A 289 4.22 3.30 -13.71
N ALA A 290 5.32 4.04 -13.62
CA ALA A 290 5.42 5.17 -12.70
C ALA A 290 4.55 6.37 -13.12
N THR A 291 4.35 6.57 -14.44
CA THR A 291 3.40 7.57 -14.96
C THR A 291 1.97 7.17 -14.62
N LEU A 292 1.62 5.89 -14.81
CA LEU A 292 0.32 5.35 -14.42
C LEU A 292 0.07 5.51 -12.92
N ALA A 293 1.08 5.23 -12.08
CA ALA A 293 0.98 5.44 -10.64
C ALA A 293 0.62 6.90 -10.29
N ALA A 294 1.25 7.89 -10.95
CA ALA A 294 0.94 9.30 -10.76
C ALA A 294 -0.50 9.65 -11.18
N GLU A 295 -0.93 9.20 -12.36
CA GLU A 295 -2.29 9.42 -12.88
C GLU A 295 -3.36 8.80 -11.98
N LEU A 296 -3.15 7.54 -11.57
CA LEU A 296 -4.06 6.79 -10.70
C LEU A 296 -4.16 7.45 -9.32
N THR A 297 -3.04 7.89 -8.76
CA THR A 297 -3.03 8.64 -7.50
C THR A 297 -3.92 9.87 -7.61
N ALA A 298 -3.79 10.67 -8.67
CA ALA A 298 -4.63 11.85 -8.88
C ALA A 298 -6.12 11.51 -9.06
N SER A 299 -6.46 10.37 -9.66
CA SER A 299 -7.86 9.88 -9.71
C SER A 299 -8.46 9.67 -8.33
N ALA A 300 -7.66 9.17 -7.36
CA ALA A 300 -8.10 9.03 -5.96
C ALA A 300 -8.37 10.38 -5.27
N PHE A 301 -7.77 11.48 -5.75
CA PHE A 301 -7.95 12.84 -5.22
C PHE A 301 -8.97 13.70 -6.01
N GLY A 302 -9.64 13.14 -7.01
CA GLY A 302 -10.73 13.83 -7.72
C GLY A 302 -10.40 14.33 -9.12
N LYS A 303 -9.25 13.96 -9.69
CA LYS A 303 -9.02 14.17 -11.13
C LYS A 303 -10.03 13.34 -11.93
N ARG A 304 -10.91 14.04 -12.65
CA ARG A 304 -11.96 13.49 -13.51
C ARG A 304 -11.79 13.96 -14.94
N ILE A 305 -12.37 13.22 -15.87
CA ILE A 305 -12.40 13.61 -17.28
C ILE A 305 -13.37 14.78 -17.54
N LEU A 306 -14.46 14.91 -16.76
CA LEU A 306 -15.51 15.92 -16.89
C LEU A 306 -15.92 16.54 -15.55
#